data_AF-A0A127M2P9-F1
#
_entry.id   AF-A0A127M2P9-F1
#
_cell.length_a   1.000
_cell.length_b   1.000
_cell.length_c   1.000
_cell.angle_alpha   90.00
_cell.angle_beta   90.00
_cell.angle_gamma   90.00
#
_symmetry.space_group_name_H-M   'P 1'
#
loop_
_entity.id
_entity.type
_entity.pdbx_description
1 polymer ?
#
loop_
_entity_poly.entity_id
_entity_poly.type
_entity_poly.pdbx_seq_one_letter_code
_entity_poly.pdbx_strand_id
1 'polypeptide(L)'
;MSYVITAPCVADYSCIEVCPVDCISPMPDDSGFDAATQLYINPVLCVDCDACREACPVNAIFAEDQLPEKWLDYIGINAAHFQSHTQAVAELRHDK
;
A
#
# COMPACT_ATOMS: atom_id res chain seq x y z
N MET A 1 7.30 -10.05 3.37
CA MET A 1 6.37 -9.30 4.25
C MET A 1 5.87 -8.11 3.44
N SER A 2 5.01 -7.24 3.98
CA SER A 2 4.49 -6.09 3.22
C SER A 2 4.97 -4.76 3.78
N TYR A 3 4.99 -3.73 2.92
CA TYR A 3 5.11 -2.35 3.36
C TYR A 3 3.74 -1.74 3.60
N VAL A 4 3.66 -0.80 4.51
CA VAL A 4 2.41 -0.18 4.97
C VAL A 4 2.57 1.33 4.96
N ILE A 5 1.61 2.02 4.34
CA ILE A 5 1.53 3.49 4.36
C ILE A 5 0.75 3.92 5.59
N THR A 6 1.32 4.85 6.36
CA THR A 6 0.77 5.33 7.63
C THR A 6 0.31 6.79 7.55
N ALA A 7 -0.22 7.30 8.67
CA ALA A 7 -0.80 8.64 8.81
C ALA A 7 -0.03 9.82 8.18
N PRO A 8 1.32 9.86 8.17
CA PRO A 8 2.05 11.01 7.60
C PRO A 8 1.97 11.13 6.08
N CYS A 9 1.35 10.19 5.37
CA CYS A 9 1.25 10.22 3.92
C CYS A 9 0.55 11.50 3.44
N VAL A 10 1.17 12.15 2.44
CA VAL A 10 0.64 13.38 1.82
C VAL A 10 0.20 13.16 0.37
N ALA A 11 0.12 11.90 -0.07
CA ALA A 11 -0.18 11.50 -1.44
C ALA A 11 0.62 12.30 -2.48
N ASP A 12 1.95 12.32 -2.36
CA ASP A 12 2.86 12.98 -3.32
C ASP A 12 3.23 12.08 -4.52
N TYR A 13 2.79 10.82 -4.50
CA TYR A 13 2.97 9.81 -5.54
C TYR A 13 4.41 9.36 -5.85
N SER A 14 5.45 9.89 -5.19
CA SER A 14 6.85 9.47 -5.45
C SER A 14 7.08 7.97 -5.22
N CYS A 15 6.33 7.36 -4.30
CA CYS A 15 6.42 5.93 -4.04
C CYS A 15 5.84 5.04 -5.16
N ILE A 16 4.92 5.57 -5.99
CA ILE A 16 4.30 4.82 -7.09
C ILE A 16 5.33 4.58 -8.20
N GLU A 17 6.06 5.64 -8.60
CA GLU A 17 7.04 5.61 -9.69
C GLU A 17 8.19 4.60 -9.49
N VAL A 18 8.43 4.20 -8.25
CA VAL A 18 9.51 3.26 -7.88
C VAL A 18 9.00 1.85 -7.57
N CYS A 19 7.69 1.63 -7.57
CA CYS A 19 7.12 0.33 -7.24
C CYS A 19 7.26 -0.63 -8.45
N PRO A 20 8.00 -1.74 -8.34
CA PRO A 20 8.25 -2.64 -9.48
C PRO A 20 7.06 -3.51 -9.88
N VAL A 21 5.98 -3.50 -9.09
CA VAL A 21 4.80 -4.36 -9.23
C VAL A 21 3.49 -3.58 -9.16
N ASP A 22 3.57 -2.24 -9.24
CA ASP A 22 2.42 -1.33 -9.27
C ASP A 22 1.39 -1.62 -8.16
N CYS A 23 1.86 -1.90 -6.93
CA CYS A 23 0.99 -2.30 -5.82
C CYS A 23 0.49 -1.12 -4.97
N ILE A 24 0.59 0.12 -5.45
CA ILE A 24 0.25 1.34 -4.71
C ILE A 24 -0.88 2.08 -5.44
N SER A 25 -1.94 2.45 -4.71
CA SER A 25 -3.16 3.06 -5.26
C SER A 25 -3.76 4.04 -4.22
N PRO A 26 -4.58 5.03 -4.61
CA PRO A 26 -5.02 5.36 -5.98
C PRO A 26 -4.11 6.32 -6.75
N MET A 27 -4.09 6.14 -8.07
CA MET A 27 -3.56 7.10 -9.04
C MET A 27 -4.65 8.10 -9.49
N PRO A 28 -4.28 9.26 -10.07
CA PRO A 28 -5.25 10.25 -10.56
C PRO A 28 -6.31 9.71 -11.53
N ASP A 29 -5.98 8.64 -12.26
CA ASP A 29 -6.88 8.02 -13.23
C ASP A 29 -7.78 6.92 -12.60
N ASP A 30 -7.57 6.57 -11.33
CA ASP A 30 -8.33 5.54 -10.63
C ASP A 30 -9.68 6.06 -10.13
N SER A 31 -10.71 5.23 -10.25
CA SER A 31 -12.10 5.53 -9.83
C SER A 31 -12.32 5.75 -8.31
N GLY A 32 -11.26 5.87 -7.53
CA GLY A 32 -11.27 6.14 -6.08
C GLY A 32 -10.35 7.28 -5.64
N PHE A 33 -9.72 8.00 -6.58
CA PHE A 33 -8.75 9.05 -6.29
C PHE A 33 -9.31 10.15 -5.38
N ASP A 34 -10.46 10.72 -5.75
CA ASP A 34 -11.07 11.84 -5.02
C ASP A 34 -11.52 11.50 -3.60
N ALA A 35 -11.72 10.21 -3.29
CA ALA A 35 -12.15 9.73 -1.99
C ALA A 35 -10.97 9.37 -1.06
N ALA A 36 -9.77 9.22 -1.61
CA ALA A 36 -8.61 8.79 -0.86
C ALA A 36 -7.88 9.98 -0.23
N THR A 37 -7.71 9.93 1.09
CA THR A 37 -6.93 10.92 1.85
C THR A 37 -5.44 10.59 1.93
N GLN A 38 -5.05 9.40 1.48
CA GLN A 38 -3.69 8.89 1.44
C GLN A 38 -3.59 7.78 0.38
N LEU A 39 -2.36 7.37 0.08
CA LEU A 39 -2.09 6.17 -0.71
C LEU A 39 -2.14 4.91 0.16
N TYR A 40 -2.30 3.76 -0.48
CA TYR A 40 -2.37 2.44 0.14
C TYR A 40 -1.49 1.45 -0.62
N ILE A 41 -0.82 0.56 0.10
CA ILE A 41 -0.04 -0.55 -0.47
C ILE A 41 -0.86 -1.83 -0.40
N ASN A 42 -0.94 -2.56 -1.51
CA ASN A 42 -1.56 -3.87 -1.55
C ASN A 42 -0.59 -4.92 -0.98
N PRO A 43 -0.88 -5.51 0.21
CA PRO A 43 0.02 -6.45 0.85
C PRO A 43 0.13 -7.79 0.10
N VAL A 44 -0.81 -8.11 -0.79
CA VAL A 44 -0.83 -9.35 -1.58
C VAL A 44 0.15 -9.31 -2.75
N LEU A 45 0.32 -8.11 -3.34
CA LEU A 45 1.18 -7.85 -4.49
C LEU A 45 2.56 -7.32 -4.10
N CYS A 46 2.68 -6.67 -2.94
CA CYS A 46 3.96 -6.17 -2.45
C CYS A 46 5.02 -7.27 -2.38
N VAL A 47 6.19 -7.01 -2.98
CA VAL A 47 7.33 -7.94 -3.05
C VAL A 47 8.48 -7.59 -2.11
N ASP A 48 8.24 -6.71 -1.13
CA ASP A 48 9.19 -6.40 -0.06
C ASP A 48 10.54 -5.83 -0.57
N CYS A 49 10.50 -4.93 -1.56
CA CYS A 49 11.70 -4.42 -2.25
C CYS A 49 12.35 -3.15 -1.65
N ASP A 50 11.77 -2.57 -0.60
CA ASP A 50 12.21 -1.33 0.09
C ASP A 50 12.23 -0.02 -0.74
N ALA A 51 12.10 -0.08 -2.07
CA ALA A 51 12.20 1.10 -2.94
C ALA A 51 11.23 2.25 -2.57
N CYS A 52 9.98 1.91 -2.26
CA CYS A 52 8.98 2.91 -1.89
C CYS A 52 9.30 3.64 -0.58
N ARG A 53 9.98 2.99 0.37
CA ARG A 53 10.36 3.57 1.66
C ARG A 53 11.35 4.71 1.48
N GLU A 54 12.38 4.49 0.67
CA GLU A 54 13.41 5.49 0.38
C GLU A 54 12.87 6.66 -0.44
N ALA A 55 11.89 6.40 -1.32
CA ALA A 55 11.29 7.44 -2.15
C ALA A 55 10.32 8.36 -1.39
N CYS A 56 9.81 7.96 -0.22
CA CYS A 56 8.80 8.73 0.50
C CYS A 56 9.42 9.96 1.19
N PRO A 57 9.07 11.20 0.78
CA PRO A 57 9.71 12.41 1.31
C PRO A 57 9.42 12.69 2.79
N VAL A 58 8.35 12.09 3.32
CA VAL A 58 7.85 12.29 4.69
C VAL A 58 8.02 11.04 5.58
N ASN A 59 8.69 9.99 5.08
CA ASN A 59 8.91 8.73 5.80
C ASN A 59 7.61 8.11 6.34
N ALA A 60 6.56 8.08 5.53
CA ALA A 60 5.25 7.52 5.91
C ALA A 60 5.15 6.00 5.72
N ILE A 61 6.14 5.37 5.12
CA ILE A 61 6.12 3.96 4.71
C ILE A 61 7.01 3.14 5.63
N PHE A 62 6.48 2.06 6.18
CA PHE A 62 7.18 1.18 7.11
C PHE A 62 7.01 -0.27 6.69
N ALA A 63 8.04 -1.09 6.92
CA ALA A 63 7.85 -2.53 6.91
C ALA A 63 6.91 -2.93 8.04
N GLU A 64 6.05 -3.92 7.80
CA GLU A 64 5.02 -4.36 8.75
C GLU A 64 5.58 -4.75 10.13
N ASP A 65 6.79 -5.31 10.18
CA ASP A 65 7.52 -5.70 11.40
C ASP A 65 8.24 -4.54 12.10
N GLN A 66 8.38 -3.39 11.42
CA GLN A 66 9.00 -2.17 11.92
C GLN A 66 7.98 -1.07 12.22
N LEU A 67 6.69 -1.39 12.14
CA LEU A 67 5.63 -0.43 12.34
C LEU A 67 5.58 0.05 13.81
N PRO A 68 5.54 1.36 14.06
CA PRO A 68 5.25 1.88 15.39
C PRO A 68 3.89 1.39 15.90
N GLU A 69 3.80 1.04 17.19
CA GLU A 69 2.59 0.46 17.80
C GLU A 69 1.33 1.30 17.57
N LYS A 70 1.46 2.63 17.60
CA LYS A 70 0.37 3.59 17.31
C LYS A 70 -0.24 3.49 15.92
N TRP A 71 0.41 2.79 14.99
CA TRP A 71 0.00 2.68 13.59
C TRP A 71 -0.34 1.26 13.17
N LEU A 72 -0.38 0.28 14.08
CA LEU A 72 -0.66 -1.12 13.74
C LEU A 72 -1.97 -1.30 12.95
N ASP A 73 -2.98 -0.48 13.23
CA ASP A 73 -4.26 -0.50 12.50
C ASP A 73 -4.11 -0.20 10.99
N TYR A 74 -3.03 0.48 10.59
CA TYR A 74 -2.76 0.79 9.18
C TYR A 74 -2.51 -0.45 8.32
N ILE A 75 -2.10 -1.58 8.91
CA ILE A 75 -1.99 -2.86 8.21
C ILE A 75 -3.36 -3.24 7.62
N GLY A 76 -4.40 -3.20 8.48
CA GLY A 76 -5.76 -3.49 8.08
C GLY A 76 -6.33 -2.45 7.11
N ILE A 77 -6.06 -1.16 7.34
CA ILE A 77 -6.53 -0.06 6.48
C ILE A 77 -5.98 -0.19 5.06
N ASN A 78 -4.68 -0.45 4.93
CA ASN A 78 -4.04 -0.64 3.61
C ASN A 78 -4.64 -1.86 2.90
N ALA A 79 -4.78 -2.99 3.59
CA ALA A 79 -5.39 -4.18 3.02
C ALA A 79 -6.85 -3.96 2.59
N ALA A 80 -7.65 -3.28 3.43
CA ALA A 80 -9.07 -3.03 3.21
C ALA A 80 -9.33 -2.22 1.94
N HIS A 81 -8.43 -1.31 1.57
CA HIS A 81 -8.53 -0.55 0.31
C HIS A 81 -8.66 -1.46 -0.92
N PHE A 82 -8.01 -2.64 -0.89
CA PHE A 82 -8.01 -3.58 -2.01
C PHE A 82 -9.05 -4.70 -1.87
N GLN A 83 -9.76 -4.81 -0.74
CA GLN A 83 -10.70 -5.92 -0.50
C GLN A 83 -11.94 -5.90 -1.42
N SER A 84 -12.30 -4.74 -1.99
CA SER A 84 -13.36 -4.65 -3.03
C SER A 84 -12.91 -5.15 -4.41
N HIS A 85 -11.59 -5.22 -4.67
CA HIS A 85 -10.99 -5.69 -5.92
C HIS A 85 -10.31 -7.07 -5.79
N THR A 86 -10.18 -7.60 -4.56
CA THR A 86 -9.39 -8.80 -4.24
C THR A 86 -10.15 -10.12 -4.35
N GLN A 87 -11.47 -10.13 -4.59
CA GLN A 87 -12.19 -11.40 -4.78
C GLN A 87 -11.66 -12.22 -5.97
N ALA A 88 -11.02 -11.60 -6.96
CA ALA A 88 -10.49 -12.31 -8.13
C ALA A 88 -9.11 -12.98 -7.93
N VAL A 89 -8.25 -12.48 -7.04
CA VAL A 89 -6.85 -12.98 -6.90
C VAL A 89 -6.61 -13.88 -5.69
N ALA A 90 -7.42 -13.77 -4.63
CA ALA A 90 -7.32 -14.68 -3.48
C ALA A 90 -7.80 -16.11 -3.81
N GLU A 91 -8.79 -16.26 -4.68
CA GLU A 91 -9.27 -17.56 -5.16
C GLU A 91 -8.22 -18.30 -6.01
N LEU A 92 -7.39 -17.57 -6.76
CA LEU A 92 -6.31 -18.14 -7.60
C LEU A 92 -5.12 -18.72 -6.81
N ARG A 93 -5.01 -18.46 -5.49
CA ARG A 93 -3.95 -19.01 -4.63
C ARG A 93 -4.38 -20.23 -3.80
N HIS A 94 -5.66 -20.58 -3.78
CA HIS A 94 -6.17 -21.77 -3.08
C HIS A 94 -6.26 -23.02 -3.96
N ASP A 95 -5.93 -22.92 -5.25
CA ASP A 95 -6.03 -24.01 -6.22
C ASP A 95 -4.65 -24.56 -6.65
N LYS A 96 -3.78 -24.84 -5.67
CA LYS A 96 -2.57 -25.66 -5.87
C LYS A 96 -2.33 -26.62 -4.72
#